data_AF-A0A444XTT7-F1
#
_entry.id   AF-A0A444XTT7-F1
#
_cell.length_a   1.000
_cell.length_b   1.000
_cell.length_c   1.000
_cell.angle_alpha   90.00
_cell.angle_beta   90.00
_cell.angle_gamma   90.00
#
_symmetry.space_group_name_H-M   'P 1'
#
loop_
_entity.id
_entity.type
_entity.pdbx_description
1 polymer ?
#
loop_
_entity_poly.entity_id
_entity_poly.type
_entity_poly.pdbx_seq_one_letter_code
_entity_poly.pdbx_strand_id
1 'polypeptide(L)'
;MIGEPADPFATPLEILPEWYFFPVFQILRTVPNKLLGVLLMVSVPAGLLTVPFLENVNKFQNPFRRPVSTTIFLIGTAVATRSSHHGKGATHIIYKVLEMLEAILELQHTVIKLKL
;
A
#
# COMPACT_ATOMS: atom_id res chain seq x y z
N MET A 1 26.65 16.36 -15.55
CA MET A 1 25.40 16.14 -14.80
C MET A 1 24.27 16.54 -15.74
N ILE A 2 23.34 15.62 -16.02
CA ILE A 2 22.24 15.85 -16.96
C ILE A 2 21.08 16.46 -16.15
N GLY A 3 20.70 17.70 -16.45
CA GLY A 3 19.57 18.42 -15.83
C GLY A 3 19.89 19.90 -15.55
N GLU A 4 18.89 20.78 -15.67
CA GLU A 4 19.01 22.16 -15.20
C GLU A 4 19.32 22.21 -13.69
N PRO A 5 20.13 23.17 -13.22
CA PRO A 5 20.36 23.38 -11.80
C PRO A 5 19.05 23.74 -11.09
N ALA A 6 18.85 23.18 -9.89
CA ALA A 6 17.67 23.46 -9.09
C ALA A 6 17.65 24.95 -8.65
N ASP A 7 16.53 25.63 -8.89
CA ASP A 7 16.29 27.01 -8.45
C ASP A 7 15.25 27.02 -7.30
N PRO A 8 15.62 27.46 -6.08
CA PRO A 8 14.69 27.55 -4.95
C PRO A 8 13.50 28.49 -5.16
N PHE A 9 13.57 29.43 -6.11
CA PHE A 9 12.53 30.43 -6.35
C PHE A 9 11.61 30.09 -7.54
N ALA A 10 11.90 29.01 -8.28
CA ALA A 10 11.11 28.57 -9.42
C ALA A 10 10.55 27.16 -9.21
N THR A 11 9.24 27.05 -8.97
CA THR A 11 8.53 25.76 -8.93
C THR A 11 8.05 25.35 -10.32
N PRO A 12 8.40 24.13 -10.80
CA PRO A 12 7.85 23.56 -12.03
C PRO A 12 6.32 23.41 -11.99
N LEU A 13 5.69 23.38 -13.16
CA LEU A 13 4.23 23.28 -13.33
C LEU A 13 3.61 22.02 -12.72
N GLU A 14 4.30 20.88 -12.79
CA GLU A 14 3.83 19.62 -12.22
C GLU A 14 4.96 18.90 -11.49
N ILE A 15 4.95 19.00 -10.16
CA ILE A 15 5.92 18.32 -9.29
C ILE A 15 5.33 16.97 -8.88
N LEU A 16 5.72 15.94 -9.61
CA LEU A 16 5.42 14.54 -9.29
C LEU A 16 6.66 13.90 -8.66
N PRO A 17 6.49 13.06 -7.63
CA PRO A 17 7.60 12.27 -7.13
C PRO A 17 7.93 11.13 -8.10
N GLU A 18 8.90 10.29 -7.75
CA GLU A 18 9.17 9.08 -8.53
C GLU A 18 7.99 8.09 -8.49
N TRP A 19 7.90 7.24 -9.51
CA TRP A 19 6.76 6.34 -9.76
C TRP A 19 6.43 5.40 -8.59
N TYR A 20 7.44 4.97 -7.82
CA TYR A 20 7.26 4.11 -6.65
C TYR A 20 6.66 4.85 -5.43
N PHE A 21 6.72 6.19 -5.40
CA PHE A 21 6.11 7.01 -4.35
C PHE A 21 4.68 7.46 -4.69
N PHE A 22 4.20 7.22 -5.91
CA PHE A 22 2.85 7.62 -6.33
C PHE A 22 1.72 7.16 -5.39
N PRO A 23 1.70 5.90 -4.90
CA PRO A 23 0.62 5.45 -4.03
C PRO A 23 0.55 6.25 -2.73
N VAL A 24 1.71 6.54 -2.14
CA VAL A 24 1.81 7.24 -0.86
C VAL A 24 1.54 8.74 -1.02
N PHE A 25 2.00 9.34 -2.13
CA PHE A 25 1.73 10.73 -2.49
C PHE A 25 0.25 11.00 -2.77
N GLN A 26 -0.46 10.04 -3.35
CA GLN A 26 -1.90 10.13 -3.58
C GLN A 26 -2.70 10.15 -2.27
N ILE A 27 -2.26 9.44 -1.23
CA ILE A 27 -2.88 9.45 0.11
C ILE A 27 -2.80 10.86 0.71
N LEU A 28 -1.64 11.52 0.62
CA LEU A 28 -1.43 12.89 1.10
C LEU A 28 -2.37 13.92 0.45
N ARG A 29 -2.59 13.81 -0.87
CA ARG A 29 -3.46 14.75 -1.61
C ARG A 29 -4.94 14.52 -1.38
N THR A 30 -5.31 13.31 -0.95
CA THR A 30 -6.71 12.92 -0.80
C THR A 30 -7.24 13.22 0.60
N VAL A 31 -6.40 13.10 1.63
CA VAL A 31 -6.80 13.30 3.02
C VAL A 31 -6.74 14.79 3.36
N PRO A 32 -7.87 15.44 3.72
CA PRO A 32 -7.89 16.88 3.98
C PRO A 32 -7.12 17.28 5.25
N ASN A 33 -6.92 16.35 6.18
CA ASN A 33 -6.15 16.56 7.41
C ASN A 33 -4.69 16.12 7.24
N LYS A 34 -3.74 17.05 7.43
CA LYS A 34 -2.30 16.82 7.29
C LYS A 34 -1.76 15.71 8.21
N LEU A 35 -2.23 15.63 9.46
CA LEU A 35 -1.78 14.61 10.42
C LEU A 35 -2.29 13.23 10.06
N LEU A 36 -3.57 13.12 9.70
CA LEU A 36 -4.18 11.85 9.31
C LEU A 36 -3.56 11.30 8.01
N GLY A 37 -3.23 12.18 7.06
CA GLY A 37 -2.52 11.82 5.83
C GLY A 37 -1.17 11.17 6.11
N VAL A 38 -0.35 11.79 6.98
CA VAL A 38 0.96 11.23 7.36
C VAL A 38 0.82 9.90 8.10
N LEU A 39 -0.15 9.78 9.01
CA LEU A 39 -0.39 8.51 9.71
C LEU A 39 -0.78 7.38 8.75
N LEU A 40 -1.62 7.66 7.75
CA LEU A 40 -2.00 6.69 6.72
C LEU A 40 -0.85 6.34 5.77
N MET A 41 0.08 7.25 5.52
CA MET A 41 1.29 6.90 4.76
C MET A 41 2.16 5.92 5.52
N VAL A 42 2.32 6.12 6.84
CA VAL A 42 3.17 5.27 7.70
C VAL A 42 2.52 3.90 7.95
N SER A 43 1.19 3.83 7.97
CA SER A 43 0.48 2.56 8.19
C SER A 43 0.74 1.53 7.09
N VAL A 44 1.02 1.96 5.85
CA VAL A 44 1.33 1.07 4.72
C VAL A 44 2.60 0.23 4.96
N PRO A 45 3.81 0.83 5.13
CA PRO A 45 5.01 0.06 5.44
C PRO A 45 4.94 -0.57 6.84
N ALA A 46 4.29 0.06 7.82
CA ALA A 46 4.14 -0.54 9.15
C ALA A 46 3.32 -1.85 9.11
N GLY A 47 2.24 -1.89 8.32
CA GLY A 47 1.46 -3.11 8.10
C GLY A 47 2.25 -4.20 7.36
N LEU A 48 3.09 -3.83 6.40
CA LEU A 48 4.00 -4.78 5.74
C LEU A 48 5.03 -5.37 6.71
N LEU A 49 5.52 -4.58 7.68
CA LEU A 49 6.45 -5.05 8.70
C LEU A 49 5.82 -6.08 9.66
N THR A 50 4.49 -6.08 9.82
CA THR A 50 3.83 -7.06 10.70
C THR A 50 3.62 -8.43 10.04
N VAL A 51 3.70 -8.50 8.71
CA VAL A 51 3.53 -9.74 7.91
C VAL A 51 4.38 -10.92 8.40
N PRO A 52 5.72 -10.82 8.56
CA PRO A 52 6.54 -11.97 8.97
C PRO A 52 6.19 -12.51 10.37
N PHE A 53 5.76 -11.63 11.29
CA PHE A 53 5.36 -12.05 12.63
C PHE A 53 4.05 -12.84 12.60
N LEU A 54 3.17 -12.51 11.66
CA LEU A 54 1.88 -13.14 11.51
C LEU A 54 1.96 -14.40 10.64
N GLU A 55 2.88 -14.47 9.68
CA GLU A 55 3.12 -15.71 8.93
C GLU A 55 3.72 -16.81 9.80
N ASN A 56 4.57 -16.46 10.79
CA ASN A 56 5.20 -17.39 11.72
C ASN A 56 4.17 -18.21 12.53
N VAL A 57 3.03 -17.59 12.86
CA VAL A 57 1.92 -18.19 13.59
C VAL A 57 1.43 -19.48 12.91
N ASN A 58 1.40 -19.55 11.58
CA ASN A 58 0.75 -20.67 10.88
C ASN A 58 1.68 -21.90 10.68
N LYS A 59 1.12 -23.10 10.87
CA LYS A 59 1.82 -24.40 10.84
C LYS A 59 2.52 -24.72 9.50
N PHE A 60 1.99 -24.25 8.38
CA PHE A 60 2.49 -24.65 7.04
C PHE A 60 3.22 -23.53 6.28
N GLN A 61 4.49 -23.26 6.55
CA GLN A 61 5.21 -22.11 5.96
C GLN A 61 5.33 -22.12 4.42
N ASN A 62 5.07 -23.25 3.75
CA ASN A 62 5.14 -23.36 2.29
C ASN A 62 3.92 -22.72 1.59
N PRO A 63 4.07 -21.72 0.70
CA PRO A 63 2.96 -21.05 0.00
C PRO A 63 2.05 -22.01 -0.78
N PHE A 64 2.63 -23.03 -1.42
CA PHE A 64 1.87 -24.04 -2.17
C PHE A 64 0.91 -24.88 -1.32
N ARG A 65 1.14 -24.95 0.01
CA ARG A 65 0.24 -25.64 0.95
C ARG A 65 -0.86 -24.73 1.51
N ARG A 66 -0.90 -23.46 1.09
CA ARG A 66 -1.90 -22.45 1.50
C ARG A 66 -2.51 -21.77 0.28
N PRO A 67 -3.30 -22.48 -0.56
CA PRO A 67 -3.82 -21.93 -1.82
C PRO A 67 -4.73 -20.72 -1.60
N VAL A 68 -5.52 -20.71 -0.52
CA VAL A 68 -6.44 -19.60 -0.20
C VAL A 68 -5.67 -18.32 0.14
N SER A 69 -4.75 -18.37 1.11
CA SER A 69 -3.94 -17.21 1.52
C SER A 69 -3.05 -16.70 0.37
N THR A 70 -2.47 -17.61 -0.42
CA THR A 70 -1.66 -17.25 -1.59
C THR A 70 -2.49 -16.55 -2.66
N THR A 71 -3.72 -17.02 -2.93
CA THR A 71 -4.62 -16.39 -3.91
C THR A 71 -5.02 -14.99 -3.47
N ILE A 72 -5.38 -14.81 -2.19
CA ILE A 72 -5.73 -13.49 -1.62
C ILE A 72 -4.55 -12.53 -1.71
N PHE A 73 -3.34 -12.98 -1.36
CA PHE A 73 -2.12 -12.17 -1.45
C PHE A 73 -1.81 -11.74 -2.90
N LEU A 74 -1.93 -12.66 -3.86
CA LEU A 74 -1.70 -12.36 -5.29
C LEU A 74 -2.75 -11.40 -5.84
N ILE A 75 -4.02 -11.57 -5.49
CA ILE A 75 -5.10 -10.64 -5.88
C ILE A 75 -4.81 -9.25 -5.30
N GLY A 76 -4.48 -9.15 -4.00
CA GLY A 76 -4.14 -7.87 -3.36
C GLY A 76 -2.95 -7.17 -4.02
N THR A 77 -1.90 -7.92 -4.35
CA THR A 77 -0.71 -7.39 -5.03
C THR A 77 -1.02 -6.93 -6.47
N ALA A 78 -1.86 -7.67 -7.20
CA ALA A 78 -2.31 -7.28 -8.53
C ALA A 78 -3.16 -6.00 -8.50
N VAL A 79 -4.05 -5.86 -7.51
CA VAL A 79 -4.85 -4.65 -7.31
C VAL A 79 -3.95 -3.45 -6.98
N ALA A 80 -2.94 -3.62 -6.11
CA ALA A 80 -1.99 -2.58 -5.73
C ALA A 80 -1.15 -2.06 -6.93
N THR A 81 -0.63 -2.96 -7.75
CA THR A 81 0.19 -2.63 -8.93
C THR A 81 -0.64 -2.01 -10.06
N ARG A 82 -1.84 -2.55 -10.33
CA ARG A 82 -2.80 -1.96 -11.29
C ARG A 82 -3.18 -0.53 -10.92
N SER A 83 -3.25 -0.22 -9.62
CA SER A 83 -3.56 1.10 -9.09
C SER A 83 -2.46 2.12 -9.35
N SER A 84 -1.19 1.72 -9.36
CA SER A 84 -0.06 2.61 -9.67
C SER A 84 -0.07 3.13 -11.11
N HIS A 85 -0.75 2.42 -12.02
CA HIS A 85 -0.85 2.78 -13.44
C HIS A 85 -2.04 3.67 -13.79
N HIS A 86 -3.11 3.67 -12.98
CA HIS A 86 -4.32 4.44 -13.25
C HIS A 86 -4.42 5.60 -12.26
N GLY A 87 -3.89 6.76 -12.62
CA GLY A 87 -3.97 8.03 -11.86
C GLY A 87 -5.38 8.62 -11.75
N LYS A 88 -6.39 7.82 -11.41
CA LYS A 88 -7.80 8.24 -11.30
C LYS A 88 -8.13 8.65 -9.86
N GLY A 89 -8.36 9.95 -9.66
CA GLY A 89 -9.26 10.58 -8.66
C GLY A 89 -9.04 10.30 -7.17
N ALA A 90 -8.89 11.37 -6.38
CA ALA A 90 -8.70 11.36 -4.92
C ALA A 90 -9.71 10.45 -4.17
N THR A 91 -11.00 10.54 -4.48
CA THR A 91 -12.04 9.71 -3.81
C THR A 91 -11.80 8.20 -3.95
N HIS A 92 -11.17 7.76 -5.04
CA HIS A 92 -10.88 6.35 -5.27
C HIS A 92 -9.76 5.82 -4.36
N ILE A 93 -8.84 6.69 -3.91
CA ILE A 93 -7.64 6.33 -3.14
C ILE A 93 -7.96 6.05 -1.66
N ILE A 94 -8.88 6.81 -1.04
CA ILE A 94 -9.31 6.53 0.36
C ILE A 94 -9.96 5.15 0.44
N TYR A 95 -10.93 4.86 -0.43
CA TYR A 95 -11.59 3.54 -0.45
C TYR A 95 -10.60 2.42 -0.77
N LYS A 96 -9.53 2.69 -1.53
CA LYS A 96 -8.49 1.70 -1.86
C LYS A 96 -7.46 1.47 -0.74
N VAL A 97 -7.12 2.50 0.05
CA VAL A 97 -6.31 2.32 1.27
C VAL A 97 -7.11 1.52 2.28
N LEU A 98 -8.41 1.78 2.37
CA LEU A 98 -9.32 0.99 3.18
C LEU A 98 -9.35 -0.47 2.67
N GLU A 99 -9.52 -0.72 1.36
CA GLU A 99 -9.43 -2.08 0.80
C GLU A 99 -8.06 -2.75 1.06
N MET A 100 -6.96 -2.00 1.02
CA MET A 100 -5.63 -2.56 1.29
C MET A 100 -5.45 -2.91 2.77
N LEU A 101 -5.93 -2.04 3.67
CA LEU A 101 -5.95 -2.32 5.12
C LEU A 101 -6.90 -3.47 5.45
N GLU A 102 -8.07 -3.53 4.80
CA GLU A 102 -9.03 -4.63 4.89
C GLU A 102 -8.42 -5.92 4.36
N ALA A 103 -7.72 -5.91 3.23
CA ALA A 103 -7.03 -7.09 2.70
C ALA A 103 -5.91 -7.57 3.63
N ILE A 104 -5.15 -6.64 4.25
CA ILE A 104 -4.16 -6.98 5.28
C ILE A 104 -4.87 -7.61 6.48
N LEU A 105 -5.93 -7.00 7.00
CA LEU A 105 -6.71 -7.48 8.13
C LEU A 105 -7.41 -8.82 7.85
N GLU A 106 -7.94 -9.03 6.65
CA GLU A 106 -8.51 -10.30 6.20
C GLU A 106 -7.43 -11.37 6.11
N LEU A 107 -6.26 -11.06 5.56
CA LEU A 107 -5.13 -11.98 5.55
C LEU A 107 -4.72 -12.35 6.98
N GLN A 108 -4.72 -11.38 7.92
CA GLN A 108 -4.51 -11.66 9.33
C GLN A 108 -5.58 -12.56 9.94
N HIS A 109 -6.85 -12.27 9.66
CA HIS A 109 -7.98 -13.06 10.16
C HIS A 109 -8.01 -14.48 9.59
N THR A 110 -7.68 -14.68 8.32
CA THR A 110 -7.58 -15.99 7.69
C THR A 110 -6.41 -16.78 8.27
N VAL A 111 -5.26 -16.15 8.50
CA VAL A 111 -4.09 -16.77 9.15
C VAL A 111 -4.41 -17.20 10.59
N ILE A 112 -5.19 -16.40 11.33
CA ILE A 112 -5.63 -16.70 12.69
C ILE A 112 -6.75 -17.76 12.73
N LYS A 113 -7.72 -17.74 11.80
CA LYS A 113 -8.83 -18.72 11.75
C LYS A 113 -8.39 -20.11 11.31
N LEU A 114 -7.40 -20.20 10.42
CA LEU A 114 -6.82 -21.47 9.97
C LEU A 114 -5.87 -22.11 11.03
N LYS A 115 -5.82 -21.56 12.25
CA LYS A 115 -5.22 -22.20 13.43
C LYS A 115 -6.18 -23.12 14.21
N LEU A 116 -7.45 -23.24 13.80
CA LEU A 116 -8.37 -24.29 14.26
C LEU A 116 -8.56 -25.35 13.16
#